data_AF-A0A948RSZ8-F1
#
_entry.id   AF-A0A948RSZ8-F1
#
_cell.length_a   1.000
_cell.length_b   1.000
_cell.length_c   1.000
_cell.angle_alpha   90.00
_cell.angle_beta   90.00
_cell.angle_gamma   90.00
#
_symmetry.space_group_name_H-M   'P 1'
#
loop_
_entity.id
_entity.type
_entity.pdbx_description
1 polymer ?
#
loop_
_entity_poly.entity_id
_entity_poly.type
_entity_poly.pdbx_seq_one_letter_code
_entity_poly.pdbx_strand_id
1 'polypeptide(L)'
;MSPVFFTDRDLGKVFPGVLAEAGISVESHHEHFSEMAPDEEWLANIGKREWFAISHDRKIRYKPNERDAVMHFGVGLFILIGKVSTKALALNFVNTYGKILGFIENHERPFIAKIYMPSGSSLKTPDSRPGRVEMYLSYDKWDENQ
;
A
#
# COMPACT_ATOMS: atom_id res chain seq x y z
N MET A 1 11.09 -12.76 -9.13
CA MET A 1 9.89 -12.18 -9.78
C MET A 1 9.65 -10.82 -9.16
N SER A 2 9.24 -9.82 -9.95
CA SER A 2 8.89 -8.49 -9.41
C SER A 2 7.50 -8.55 -8.76
N PRO A 3 7.30 -7.93 -7.57
CA PRO A 3 5.98 -7.89 -6.95
C PRO A 3 5.00 -7.06 -7.77
N VAL A 4 3.74 -7.45 -7.74
CA VAL A 4 2.62 -6.68 -8.31
C VAL A 4 1.92 -5.94 -7.18
N PHE A 5 1.66 -4.65 -7.41
CA PHE A 5 0.93 -3.81 -6.47
C PHE A 5 -0.51 -3.61 -6.91
N PHE A 6 -1.40 -3.41 -5.96
CA PHE A 6 -2.81 -3.11 -6.19
C PHE A 6 -3.18 -1.82 -5.48
N THR A 7 -3.70 -0.83 -6.21
CA THR A 7 -4.11 0.45 -5.63
C THR A 7 -5.58 0.42 -5.22
N ASP A 8 -5.84 0.76 -3.98
CA ASP A 8 -7.18 1.02 -3.44
C ASP A 8 -7.84 2.23 -4.16
N ARG A 9 -9.17 2.29 -4.10
CA ARG A 9 -10.02 3.29 -4.77
C ARG A 9 -9.66 4.72 -4.37
N ASP A 10 -9.23 4.94 -3.13
CA ASP A 10 -8.89 6.26 -2.60
C ASP A 10 -7.68 6.93 -3.29
N LEU A 11 -6.88 6.14 -4.01
CA LEU A 11 -5.75 6.62 -4.81
C LEU A 11 -6.14 7.06 -6.23
N GLY A 12 -7.38 6.83 -6.65
CA GLY A 12 -7.87 7.21 -7.98
C GLY A 12 -7.01 6.68 -9.13
N LYS A 13 -7.03 7.35 -10.28
CA LYS A 13 -6.32 6.91 -11.50
C LYS A 13 -4.89 7.45 -11.61
N VAL A 14 -4.60 8.57 -10.94
CA VAL A 14 -3.30 9.24 -11.04
C VAL A 14 -2.18 8.40 -10.43
N PHE A 15 -2.46 7.74 -9.31
CA PHE A 15 -1.45 6.95 -8.60
C PHE A 15 -0.97 5.73 -9.41
N PRO A 16 -1.85 4.80 -9.87
CA PRO A 16 -1.41 3.67 -10.67
C PRO A 16 -0.76 4.13 -11.99
N GLY A 17 -1.23 5.22 -12.61
CA GLY A 17 -0.60 5.79 -13.80
C GLY A 17 0.87 6.18 -13.58
N VAL A 18 1.18 6.88 -12.50
CA VAL A 18 2.57 7.27 -12.17
C VAL A 18 3.45 6.05 -11.87
N LEU A 19 2.91 5.02 -11.22
CA LEU A 19 3.66 3.77 -10.96
C LEU A 19 3.95 3.01 -12.26
N ALA A 20 2.95 2.90 -13.14
CA ALA A 20 3.09 2.24 -14.44
C ALA A 20 4.10 2.97 -15.34
N GLU A 21 4.07 4.31 -15.39
CA GLU A 21 5.07 5.14 -16.10
C GLU A 21 6.49 4.93 -15.58
N ALA A 22 6.64 4.60 -14.28
CA ALA A 22 7.92 4.27 -13.66
C ALA A 22 8.33 2.79 -13.83
N GLY A 23 7.55 1.98 -14.57
CA GLY A 23 7.84 0.56 -14.81
C GLY A 23 7.51 -0.35 -13.62
N ILE A 24 6.73 0.12 -12.64
CA ILE A 24 6.27 -0.70 -11.51
C ILE A 24 5.00 -1.43 -11.93
N SER A 25 4.98 -2.76 -11.75
CA SER A 25 3.79 -3.58 -12.00
C SER A 25 2.68 -3.21 -11.02
N VAL A 26 1.61 -2.64 -11.56
CA VAL A 26 0.49 -2.12 -10.76
C VAL A 26 -0.84 -2.42 -11.44
N GLU A 27 -1.80 -2.79 -10.61
CA GLU A 27 -3.19 -3.02 -10.94
C GLU A 27 -4.03 -2.07 -10.07
N SER A 28 -5.24 -1.74 -10.51
CA SER A 28 -6.05 -0.76 -9.79
C SER A 28 -7.46 -1.25 -9.50
N HIS A 29 -8.02 -0.81 -8.36
CA HIS A 29 -9.36 -1.20 -7.95
C HIS A 29 -10.42 -0.98 -9.04
N HIS A 30 -10.33 0.13 -9.77
CA HIS A 30 -11.32 0.48 -10.80
C HIS A 30 -11.24 -0.38 -12.07
N GLU A 31 -10.17 -1.15 -12.27
CA GLU A 31 -10.04 -2.09 -13.39
C GLU A 31 -10.60 -3.48 -13.06
N HIS A 32 -10.63 -3.85 -11.77
CA HIS A 32 -11.01 -5.20 -11.33
C HIS A 32 -12.35 -5.25 -10.60
N PHE A 33 -12.79 -4.15 -9.99
CA PHE A 33 -13.94 -4.12 -9.09
C PHE A 33 -14.87 -2.93 -9.34
N SER A 34 -16.15 -3.14 -9.07
CA SER A 34 -17.16 -2.08 -9.00
C SER A 34 -16.83 -1.10 -7.87
N GLU A 35 -17.18 0.17 -8.00
CA GLU A 35 -16.99 1.17 -6.94
C GLU A 35 -17.71 0.81 -5.63
N MET A 36 -18.72 -0.06 -5.66
CA MET A 36 -19.47 -0.52 -4.48
C MET A 36 -18.97 -1.86 -3.92
N ALA A 37 -17.89 -2.43 -4.47
CA ALA A 37 -17.32 -3.67 -3.96
C ALA A 37 -16.92 -3.51 -2.48
N PRO A 38 -17.33 -4.42 -1.58
CA PRO A 38 -16.91 -4.40 -0.19
C PRO A 38 -15.40 -4.62 -0.02
N ASP A 39 -14.82 -4.10 1.06
CA ASP A 39 -13.38 -4.19 1.28
C ASP A 39 -12.87 -5.64 1.40
N GLU A 40 -13.68 -6.51 2.00
CA GLU A 40 -13.38 -7.93 2.15
C GLU A 40 -13.26 -8.65 0.80
N GLU A 41 -14.07 -8.26 -0.19
CA GLU A 41 -14.12 -8.90 -1.50
C GLU A 41 -12.81 -8.68 -2.27
N TRP A 42 -12.36 -7.44 -2.36
CA TRP A 42 -11.13 -7.14 -3.09
C TRP A 42 -9.90 -7.65 -2.34
N LEU A 43 -9.85 -7.54 -1.00
CA LEU A 43 -8.77 -8.09 -0.18
C LEU A 43 -8.62 -9.60 -0.36
N ALA A 44 -9.72 -10.36 -0.35
CA ALA A 44 -9.70 -11.79 -0.61
C ALA A 44 -9.18 -12.13 -2.01
N ASN A 45 -9.54 -11.33 -3.02
CA ASN A 45 -9.11 -11.54 -4.39
C ASN A 45 -7.61 -11.29 -4.57
N ILE A 46 -7.11 -10.14 -4.08
CA ILE A 46 -5.70 -9.80 -4.22
C ILE A 46 -4.79 -10.68 -3.37
N GLY A 47 -5.28 -11.17 -2.22
CA GLY A 47 -4.58 -12.13 -1.37
C GLY A 47 -4.29 -13.44 -2.12
N LYS A 48 -5.30 -13.97 -2.84
CA LYS A 48 -5.14 -15.16 -3.71
C LYS A 48 -4.16 -14.95 -4.85
N ARG A 49 -4.01 -13.71 -5.33
CA ARG A 49 -3.08 -13.32 -6.40
C ARG A 49 -1.70 -12.95 -5.89
N GLU A 50 -1.51 -12.93 -4.58
CA GLU A 50 -0.26 -12.56 -3.93
C GLU A 50 0.19 -11.12 -4.21
N TRP A 51 -0.77 -10.23 -4.47
CA TRP A 51 -0.49 -8.81 -4.74
C TRP A 51 -0.36 -8.02 -3.43
N PHE A 52 0.40 -6.92 -3.49
CA PHE A 52 0.58 -5.99 -2.37
C PHE A 52 -0.38 -4.81 -2.48
N ALA A 53 -1.23 -4.60 -1.48
CA ALA A 53 -2.17 -3.50 -1.46
C ALA A 53 -1.47 -2.17 -1.14
N ILE A 54 -1.93 -1.09 -1.76
CA ILE A 54 -1.54 0.28 -1.43
C ILE A 54 -2.82 1.09 -1.17
N SER A 55 -2.89 1.75 -0.02
CA SER A 55 -4.00 2.64 0.33
C SER A 55 -3.47 3.92 0.99
N HIS A 56 -4.17 5.04 0.83
CA HIS A 56 -3.95 6.24 1.63
C HIS A 56 -4.97 6.36 2.78
N ASP A 57 -6.01 5.52 2.79
CA ASP A 57 -7.04 5.56 3.83
C ASP A 57 -6.42 5.12 5.15
N ARG A 58 -6.41 6.06 6.08
CA ARG A 58 -5.89 5.83 7.42
C ARG A 58 -6.87 5.06 8.27
N LYS A 59 -8.15 5.00 7.88
CA LYS A 59 -9.24 4.38 8.63
C LYS A 59 -9.16 2.85 8.63
N ILE A 60 -8.53 2.23 7.62
CA ILE A 60 -8.30 0.78 7.57
C ILE A 60 -7.58 0.26 8.82
N ARG A 61 -6.77 1.11 9.46
CA ARG A 61 -6.06 0.79 10.71
C ARG A 61 -6.95 0.74 11.95
N TYR A 62 -8.08 1.45 11.91
CA TYR A 62 -8.97 1.63 13.06
C TYR A 62 -10.26 0.82 12.94
N LYS A 63 -10.47 0.15 11.81
CA LYS A 63 -11.60 -0.75 11.59
C LYS A 63 -11.09 -2.17 11.80
N PRO A 64 -11.41 -2.81 12.95
CA PRO A 64 -10.92 -4.15 13.28
C PRO A 64 -11.16 -5.14 12.14
N ASN A 65 -12.36 -5.12 11.56
CA ASN A 65 -12.74 -6.04 10.48
C ASN A 65 -11.81 -5.95 9.25
N GLU A 66 -11.42 -4.75 8.82
CA GLU A 66 -10.55 -4.62 7.64
C GLU A 66 -9.11 -5.02 7.96
N ARG A 67 -8.63 -4.70 9.17
CA ARG A 67 -7.34 -5.16 9.67
C ARG A 67 -7.28 -6.68 9.72
N ASP A 68 -8.32 -7.30 10.25
CA ASP A 68 -8.39 -8.76 10.39
C ASP A 68 -8.54 -9.41 9.01
N ALA A 69 -9.27 -8.81 8.07
CA ALA A 69 -9.34 -9.26 6.68
C ALA A 69 -7.97 -9.26 5.98
N VAL A 70 -7.14 -8.23 6.17
CA VAL A 70 -5.76 -8.20 5.65
C VAL A 70 -4.96 -9.42 6.14
N MET A 71 -5.10 -9.77 7.42
CA MET A 71 -4.39 -10.90 8.02
C MET A 71 -4.95 -12.24 7.54
N HIS A 72 -6.26 -12.42 7.59
CA HIS A 72 -6.93 -13.64 7.17
C HIS A 72 -6.70 -13.96 5.69
N PHE A 73 -6.61 -12.95 4.82
CA PHE A 73 -6.36 -13.16 3.39
C PHE A 73 -4.89 -13.09 2.98
N GLY A 74 -3.95 -13.03 3.93
CA GLY A 74 -2.52 -13.08 3.60
C GLY A 74 -2.04 -11.85 2.82
N VAL A 75 -2.63 -10.68 3.02
CA VAL A 75 -2.32 -9.47 2.25
C VAL A 75 -1.16 -8.70 2.90
N GLY A 76 -0.24 -8.23 2.06
CA GLY A 76 0.75 -7.21 2.45
C GLY A 76 0.21 -5.84 2.11
N LEU A 77 -0.20 -5.06 3.10
CA LEU A 77 -0.80 -3.74 2.93
C LEU A 77 0.21 -2.62 3.25
N PHE A 78 0.43 -1.74 2.30
CA PHE A 78 1.18 -0.49 2.47
C PHE A 78 0.24 0.71 2.61
N ILE A 79 0.37 1.43 3.72
CA ILE A 79 -0.41 2.65 3.99
C ILE A 79 0.47 3.88 3.77
N LEU A 80 0.06 4.74 2.84
CA LEU A 80 0.77 5.97 2.52
C LEU A 80 0.52 7.04 3.59
N ILE A 81 1.58 7.60 4.16
CA ILE A 81 1.51 8.62 5.21
C ILE A 81 2.05 9.95 4.69
N GLY A 82 1.14 10.89 4.46
CA GLY A 82 1.42 12.27 4.08
C GLY A 82 0.13 13.10 4.07
N LYS A 83 0.25 14.42 4.00
CA LYS A 83 -0.87 15.34 3.71
C LYS A 83 -0.51 16.13 2.45
N VAL A 84 -0.37 15.41 1.34
CA VAL A 84 0.08 15.91 0.04
C VAL A 84 -0.84 15.38 -1.05
N SER A 85 -0.71 15.87 -2.28
CA SER A 85 -1.51 15.37 -3.39
C SER A 85 -1.20 13.89 -3.68
N THR A 86 -2.18 13.17 -4.24
CA THR A 86 -2.01 11.79 -4.70
C THR A 86 -0.82 11.62 -5.64
N LYS A 87 -0.58 12.59 -6.53
CA LYS A 87 0.60 12.59 -7.41
C LYS A 87 1.91 12.65 -6.61
N ALA A 88 1.98 13.46 -5.56
CA ALA A 88 3.16 13.53 -4.71
C ALA A 88 3.36 12.24 -3.89
N LEU A 89 2.27 11.60 -3.44
CA LEU A 89 2.34 10.28 -2.81
C LEU A 89 2.89 9.22 -3.79
N ALA A 90 2.44 9.23 -5.05
CA ALA A 90 2.88 8.29 -6.07
C ALA A 90 4.37 8.48 -6.39
N LEU A 91 4.82 9.72 -6.57
CA LEU A 91 6.24 10.03 -6.75
C LEU A 91 7.08 9.60 -5.55
N ASN A 92 6.59 9.80 -4.33
CA ASN A 92 7.28 9.31 -3.13
C ASN A 92 7.35 7.77 -3.12
N PHE A 93 6.29 7.08 -3.52
CA PHE A 93 6.31 5.61 -3.63
C PHE A 93 7.39 5.15 -4.62
N VAL A 94 7.45 5.76 -5.82
CA VAL A 94 8.48 5.49 -6.83
C VAL A 94 9.88 5.74 -6.27
N ASN A 95 10.12 6.89 -5.62
CA ASN A 95 11.42 7.20 -5.02
C ASN A 95 11.78 6.23 -3.88
N THR A 96 10.79 5.69 -3.17
CA THR A 96 10.96 4.75 -2.06
C THR A 96 11.00 3.29 -2.52
N TYR A 97 10.78 3.01 -3.81
CA TYR A 97 10.52 1.67 -4.33
C TYR A 97 11.61 0.65 -3.98
N GLY A 98 12.89 1.03 -4.08
CA GLY A 98 13.99 0.14 -3.68
C GLY A 98 13.94 -0.28 -2.20
N LYS A 99 13.50 0.61 -1.30
CA LYS A 99 13.30 0.27 0.12
C LYS A 99 12.07 -0.59 0.35
N ILE A 100 11.03 -0.42 -0.47
CA ILE A 100 9.81 -1.25 -0.42
C ILE A 100 10.13 -2.68 -0.85
N LEU A 101 10.91 -2.85 -1.93
CA LEU A 101 11.38 -4.17 -2.36
C LEU A 101 12.21 -4.85 -1.26
N GLY A 102 13.20 -4.14 -0.71
CA GLY A 102 13.97 -4.68 0.42
C GLY A 102 13.09 -4.99 1.63
N PHE A 103 12.04 -4.20 1.90
CA PHE A 103 11.09 -4.51 2.97
C PHE A 103 10.33 -5.82 2.69
N ILE A 104 9.82 -6.00 1.47
CA ILE A 104 9.09 -7.21 1.05
C ILE A 104 10.00 -8.46 1.13
N GLU A 105 11.27 -8.34 0.75
CA GLU A 105 12.23 -9.45 0.80
C GLU A 105 12.52 -9.90 2.24
N ASN A 106 12.39 -9.01 3.22
CA ASN A 106 12.70 -9.28 4.62
C ASN A 106 11.48 -9.56 5.50
N HIS A 107 10.26 -9.46 4.97
CA HIS A 107 9.03 -9.65 5.74
C HIS A 107 7.99 -10.43 4.93
N GLU A 108 7.60 -11.58 5.43
CA GLU A 108 6.53 -12.38 4.83
C GLU A 108 5.16 -11.75 5.07
N ARG A 109 4.25 -11.96 4.12
CA ARG A 109 2.84 -11.60 4.26
C ARG A 109 2.16 -12.59 5.23
N PRO A 110 1.09 -12.16 5.93
CA PRO A 110 0.49 -10.83 5.89
C PRO A 110 1.21 -9.79 6.77
N PHE A 111 1.07 -8.53 6.37
CA PHE A 111 1.50 -7.40 7.19
C PHE A 111 0.74 -6.13 6.85
N ILE A 112 0.79 -5.17 7.77
CA ILE A 112 0.49 -3.77 7.49
C ILE A 112 1.75 -2.96 7.74
N ALA A 113 2.22 -2.22 6.74
CA ALA A 113 3.36 -1.32 6.83
C ALA A 113 2.96 0.10 6.44
N LYS A 114 3.75 1.08 6.86
CA LYS A 114 3.54 2.49 6.55
C LYS A 114 4.67 3.01 5.68
N ILE A 115 4.31 3.79 4.66
CA ILE A 115 5.25 4.51 3.81
C ILE A 115 5.15 5.99 4.11
N TYR A 116 6.17 6.57 4.74
CA TYR A 116 6.21 7.98 5.10
C TYR A 116 6.90 8.81 4.02
N MET A 117 6.48 10.07 3.89
CA MET A 117 7.23 11.09 3.14
C MET A 117 8.65 11.27 3.72
N PRO A 118 9.61 11.78 2.92
CA PRO A 118 10.94 12.09 3.39
C PRO A 118 10.89 13.15 4.50
N SER A 119 11.79 13.06 5.47
CA SER A 119 11.83 14.04 6.56
C SER A 119 12.17 15.44 6.03
N GLY A 120 11.41 16.44 6.46
CA GLY A 120 11.55 17.82 5.98
C GLY A 120 10.99 18.09 4.58
N SER A 121 10.26 17.14 3.98
CA SER A 121 9.58 17.36 2.70
C SER A 121 8.60 18.54 2.82
N SER A 122 8.76 19.56 1.97
CA SER A 122 7.85 20.71 1.90
C SER A 122 6.78 20.48 0.83
N LEU A 123 5.61 21.11 0.98
CA LEU A 123 4.50 21.03 0.01
C LEU A 123 4.84 21.62 -1.38
N LYS A 124 5.97 22.32 -1.53
CA LYS A 124 6.24 23.20 -2.68
C LYS A 124 7.05 22.56 -3.80
N THR A 125 7.76 21.46 -3.57
CA THR A 125 8.60 20.80 -4.60
C THR A 125 8.56 19.28 -4.46
N PRO A 126 8.55 18.52 -5.57
CA PRO A 126 8.71 17.07 -5.52
C PRO A 126 10.07 16.73 -4.90
N ASP A 127 10.06 16.03 -3.76
CA ASP A 127 11.27 15.57 -3.08
C ASP A 127 11.72 14.25 -3.73
N SER A 128 12.92 14.25 -4.31
CA SER A 128 13.50 13.06 -4.95
C SER A 128 14.08 12.06 -3.94
N ARG A 129 14.21 12.45 -2.66
CA ARG A 129 14.73 11.55 -1.63
C ARG A 129 13.73 10.43 -1.35
N PRO A 130 14.20 9.20 -1.09
CA PRO A 130 13.32 8.13 -0.65
C PRO A 130 12.72 8.45 0.72
N GLY A 131 11.46 8.07 0.89
CA GLY A 131 10.78 8.03 2.18
C GLY A 131 11.30 6.93 3.10
N ARG A 132 10.44 6.54 4.05
CA ARG A 132 10.70 5.43 4.99
C ARG A 132 9.56 4.42 4.91
N VAL A 133 9.90 3.14 5.05
CA VAL A 133 8.95 2.04 5.17
C VAL A 133 9.11 1.44 6.56
N GLU A 134 8.02 1.34 7.32
CA GLU A 134 8.05 0.86 8.71
C GLU A 134 6.91 -0.13 8.93
N MET A 135 7.20 -1.27 9.56
CA MET A 135 6.20 -2.24 9.99
C MET A 135 5.24 -1.58 10.99
N TYR A 136 3.94 -1.72 10.76
CA TYR A 136 2.90 -1.29 11.70
C TYR A 136 2.30 -2.48 12.45
N LEU A 137 1.98 -3.56 11.74
CA LEU A 137 1.42 -4.78 12.30
C LEU A 137 1.91 -6.00 11.50
N SER A 138 2.57 -6.93 12.17
CA SER A 138 2.93 -8.24 11.62
C SER A 138 1.86 -9.28 11.97
N TYR A 139 1.89 -10.43 11.29
CA TYR A 139 1.03 -11.55 11.62
C TYR A 139 1.18 -12.01 13.08
N ASP A 140 2.40 -12.26 13.56
CA ASP A 140 2.66 -12.72 14.94
C ASP A 140 2.02 -11.79 15.98
N LYS A 141 2.19 -10.47 15.79
CA LYS A 141 1.59 -9.47 16.68
C LYS A 141 0.07 -9.43 16.59
N TRP A 142 -0.50 -9.77 15.45
CA TRP A 142 -1.95 -9.85 15.30
C TRP A 142 -2.52 -11.12 15.95
N ASP A 143 -1.84 -12.26 15.79
CA ASP A 143 -2.21 -13.57 16.34
C ASP A 143 -2.15 -13.57 17.88
N GLU A 144 -1.14 -12.93 18.49
CA GLU A 144 -1.05 -12.75 19.95
C GLU A 144 -2.23 -11.97 20.57
N ASN A 145 -2.99 -11.23 19.76
CA ASN A 145 -4.11 -10.38 20.20
C ASN A 145 -5.49 -10.93 19.83
N GLN A 146 -5.57 -12.17 19.36
CA GLN A 146 -6.83 -12.91 19.14
C GLN A 146 -7.29 -13.60 20.43
#